data_AF-K8A2Z7-F1
#
_entry.id   AF-K8A2Z7-F1
#
_cell.length_a   1.000
_cell.length_b   1.000
_cell.length_c   1.000
_cell.angle_alpha   90.00
_cell.angle_beta   90.00
_cell.angle_gamma   90.00
#
_symmetry.space_group_name_H-M   'P 1'
#
loop_
_entity.id
_entity.type
_entity.pdbx_description
1 polymer ?
#
loop_
_entity_poly.entity_id
_entity_poly.type
_entity_poly.pdbx_seq_one_letter_code
_entity_poly.pdbx_strand_id
1 'polypeptide(L)'
;MKKLRFSQQGTLLVALTSAQGLLAPYAFAVSNDYIISSQQSDVQLSASYNLVQVTNTGSALSSVGSALSIGQGVAVTLFDNDGVISAEGTSQNTNTYSYGLKNEGTIDTIDNSGSIKMTSASNNYYSGSAVNLTETSQVGTLINSGTIEGPDTSYNYGGNYNQGGITNSGTLGTLKNISSGVITGRTGVSNSGKIDLLENAGVISSTTTNSSGYNYNNGAIYNTGTINTLHNTGTIGNINTSTSYYNSGIFNANTGIIKSLTNDGKIASNYVGVYNQGQIDTLTNNGDISGNLVGIYNGNANSNSTAASTIINNGTVSGSYGFYATNYNSQTTTTLINNGTITGSAQGVYITGSNAASNAIINNGTITGKGNAIFTNGTNGSALTITNSGIIEGNITSNNGAALEFIGGTDKQGVLTGVRTVSDDETSSSTNGIGTIASNNDVIFRSGSMLLNDNINIASLTTHSLSSDDSTATVGTVLNDAAQLQINAPIAITGNYHQNAGAALIVGVSDTASASAISPRIPAMAA
;
A
#
# COMPACT_ATOMS: atom_id res chain seq x y z
N MET A 1 -59.72 -11.01 -102.85
CA MET A 1 -60.14 -10.29 -101.63
C MET A 1 -58.99 -9.40 -101.15
N LYS A 2 -59.31 -8.17 -100.73
CA LYS A 2 -58.54 -7.21 -99.88
C LYS A 2 -57.64 -7.93 -98.82
N LYS A 3 -56.47 -7.48 -98.33
CA LYS A 3 -55.89 -6.14 -98.06
C LYS A 3 -54.41 -6.28 -97.53
N LEU A 4 -53.54 -5.29 -97.83
CA LEU A 4 -52.48 -4.57 -97.03
C LEU A 4 -51.37 -5.35 -96.23
N ARG A 5 -50.06 -5.20 -96.53
CA ARG A 5 -48.99 -4.26 -96.01
C ARG A 5 -48.68 -4.43 -94.48
N PHE A 6 -47.46 -4.48 -93.89
CA PHE A 6 -46.14 -3.83 -94.10
C PHE A 6 -45.00 -4.58 -93.33
N SER A 7 -43.76 -4.12 -93.55
CA SER A 7 -42.40 -4.56 -93.14
C SER A 7 -42.02 -4.67 -91.64
N GLN A 8 -40.97 -5.44 -91.31
CA GLN A 8 -39.74 -4.91 -90.65
C GLN A 8 -38.56 -5.92 -90.60
N GLN A 9 -37.36 -5.36 -90.64
CA GLN A 9 -36.04 -6.01 -90.58
C GLN A 9 -35.76 -6.69 -89.23
N GLY A 10 -34.95 -7.75 -89.25
CA GLY A 10 -34.30 -8.33 -88.07
C GLY A 10 -33.03 -9.09 -88.46
N THR A 11 -31.90 -8.41 -88.38
CA THR A 11 -30.54 -8.86 -88.69
C THR A 11 -29.99 -9.86 -87.66
N LEU A 12 -29.22 -10.82 -88.17
CA LEU A 12 -28.31 -11.71 -87.44
C LEU A 12 -27.13 -10.89 -86.86
N LEU A 13 -26.86 -10.99 -85.55
CA LEU A 13 -25.58 -10.56 -84.96
C LEU A 13 -25.18 -11.54 -83.84
N VAL A 14 -24.10 -12.26 -84.11
CA VAL A 14 -23.35 -13.08 -83.15
C VAL A 14 -22.59 -12.14 -82.22
N ALA A 15 -22.69 -12.36 -80.91
CA ALA A 15 -21.74 -11.84 -79.94
C ALA A 15 -21.37 -12.95 -78.95
N LEU A 16 -20.21 -13.58 -79.19
CA LEU A 16 -19.40 -14.18 -78.14
C LEU A 16 -18.88 -13.04 -77.27
N THR A 17 -19.37 -12.94 -76.04
CA THR A 17 -18.76 -12.11 -75.00
C THR A 17 -18.32 -13.01 -73.85
N SER A 18 -17.03 -13.36 -73.88
CA SER A 18 -16.12 -13.45 -72.73
C SER A 18 -16.65 -14.06 -71.44
N ALA A 19 -16.56 -15.39 -71.31
CA ALA A 19 -16.23 -16.01 -70.04
C ALA A 19 -14.73 -15.78 -69.77
N GLN A 20 -14.39 -14.59 -69.26
CA GLN A 20 -13.09 -14.37 -68.63
C GLN A 20 -13.15 -14.97 -67.22
N GLY A 21 -12.15 -15.78 -66.90
CA GLY A 21 -12.09 -16.60 -65.70
C GLY A 21 -12.33 -15.82 -64.43
N LEU A 22 -13.27 -16.30 -63.62
CA LEU A 22 -13.28 -16.04 -62.19
C LEU A 22 -12.17 -16.89 -61.56
N LEU A 23 -10.92 -16.50 -61.83
CA LEU A 23 -9.85 -16.68 -60.86
C LEU A 23 -10.17 -15.72 -59.72
N ALA A 24 -11.02 -16.15 -58.78
CA ALA A 24 -11.04 -15.51 -57.49
C ALA A 24 -9.58 -15.55 -56.98
N PRO A 25 -8.92 -14.40 -56.74
CA PRO A 25 -7.68 -14.46 -56.01
C PRO A 25 -8.03 -15.09 -54.67
N TYR A 26 -7.32 -16.16 -54.32
CA TYR A 26 -7.24 -16.60 -52.93
C TYR A 26 -6.92 -15.34 -52.13
N ALA A 27 -7.89 -14.84 -51.37
CA ALA A 27 -7.61 -13.84 -50.36
C ALA A 27 -6.82 -14.58 -49.28
N PHE A 28 -5.53 -14.78 -49.53
CA PHE A 28 -4.58 -14.91 -48.44
C PHE A 28 -4.77 -13.64 -47.63
N ALA A 29 -5.45 -13.77 -46.49
CA ALA A 29 -5.24 -12.83 -45.41
C ALA A 29 -3.76 -12.95 -45.09
N VAL A 30 -2.93 -12.11 -45.72
CA VAL A 30 -1.54 -11.97 -45.34
C VAL A 30 -1.64 -11.49 -43.90
N SER A 31 -1.36 -12.36 -42.93
CA SER A 31 -1.24 -11.90 -41.56
C SER A 31 -0.10 -10.89 -41.60
N ASN A 32 -0.42 -9.65 -41.22
CA ASN A 32 0.59 -8.63 -41.08
C ASN A 32 1.26 -8.94 -39.75
N ASP A 33 2.13 -9.95 -39.75
CA ASP A 33 2.93 -10.36 -38.60
C ASP A 33 4.33 -9.81 -38.79
N TYR A 34 4.94 -9.33 -37.71
CA TYR A 34 6.29 -8.81 -37.70
C TYR A 34 7.17 -9.69 -36.82
N ILE A 35 8.05 -10.50 -37.43
CA ILE A 35 8.89 -11.46 -36.69
C ILE A 35 10.36 -11.02 -36.71
N ILE A 36 10.92 -10.90 -35.51
CA ILE A 36 12.34 -10.61 -35.24
C ILE A 36 12.97 -11.93 -34.78
N SER A 37 13.61 -12.66 -35.70
CA SER A 37 14.29 -13.93 -35.42
C SER A 37 15.82 -13.82 -35.32
N SER A 38 16.35 -12.62 -35.56
CA SER A 38 17.77 -12.25 -35.46
C SER A 38 17.88 -10.82 -34.96
N GLN A 39 19.09 -10.37 -34.63
CA GLN A 39 19.31 -9.00 -34.17
C GLN A 39 18.83 -7.95 -35.20
N GLN A 40 18.07 -6.97 -34.71
CA GLN A 40 17.68 -5.75 -35.41
C GLN A 40 17.96 -4.54 -34.52
N SER A 41 18.07 -3.37 -35.13
CA SER A 41 18.34 -2.12 -34.42
C SER A 41 17.23 -1.10 -34.63
N ASP A 42 16.87 -0.39 -33.55
CA ASP A 42 15.94 0.74 -33.55
C ASP A 42 14.60 0.45 -34.28
N VAL A 43 13.98 -0.69 -33.97
CA VAL A 43 12.77 -1.17 -34.67
C VAL A 43 11.62 -0.17 -34.50
N GLN A 44 11.11 0.38 -35.60
CA GLN A 44 9.97 1.31 -35.58
C GLN A 44 8.77 0.68 -36.31
N LEU A 45 7.68 0.46 -35.58
CA LEU A 45 6.43 -0.04 -36.14
C LEU A 45 5.47 1.14 -36.41
N SER A 46 5.18 1.36 -37.69
CA SER A 46 4.31 2.44 -38.20
C SER A 46 3.02 1.95 -38.86
N ALA A 47 2.81 0.63 -38.88
CA ALA A 47 1.60 -0.02 -39.38
C ALA A 47 1.07 -0.99 -38.32
N SER A 48 -0.22 -1.33 -38.39
CA SER A 48 -0.85 -2.29 -37.46
C SER A 48 -0.49 -3.73 -37.81
N TYR A 49 -0.32 -4.56 -36.78
CA TYR A 49 0.07 -5.96 -36.88
C TYR A 49 -0.84 -6.84 -36.02
N ASN A 50 -1.11 -8.07 -36.45
CA ASN A 50 -1.80 -9.04 -35.59
C ASN A 50 -0.81 -9.57 -34.55
N LEU A 51 0.40 -9.93 -35.00
CA LEU A 51 1.49 -10.40 -34.15
C LEU A 51 2.75 -9.56 -34.39
N VAL A 52 3.38 -9.13 -33.31
CA VAL A 52 4.78 -8.69 -33.31
C VAL A 52 5.53 -9.66 -32.40
N GLN A 53 6.45 -10.44 -32.95
CA GLN A 53 7.16 -11.48 -32.23
C GLN A 53 8.67 -11.23 -32.22
N VAL A 54 9.28 -11.22 -31.04
CA VAL A 54 10.73 -11.37 -30.87
C VAL A 54 10.98 -12.79 -30.40
N THR A 55 11.54 -13.63 -31.27
CA THR A 55 11.77 -15.04 -30.93
C THR A 55 12.89 -15.18 -29.89
N ASN A 56 13.02 -16.36 -29.27
CA ASN A 56 14.10 -16.66 -28.33
C ASN A 56 15.53 -16.50 -28.89
N THR A 57 15.70 -16.45 -30.22
CA THR A 57 16.98 -16.16 -30.90
C THR A 57 17.05 -14.72 -31.44
N GLY A 58 15.93 -14.02 -31.44
CA GLY A 58 15.80 -12.65 -31.93
C GLY A 58 16.21 -11.63 -30.88
N SER A 59 16.62 -10.45 -31.36
CA SER A 59 16.83 -9.30 -30.50
C SER A 59 16.54 -7.98 -31.18
N ALA A 60 16.01 -7.02 -30.43
CA ALA A 60 15.89 -5.63 -30.84
C ALA A 60 16.78 -4.79 -29.92
N LEU A 61 17.77 -4.11 -30.49
CA LEU A 61 18.77 -3.36 -29.74
C LEU A 61 18.77 -1.88 -30.13
N SER A 62 19.08 -1.01 -29.17
CA SER A 62 19.36 0.40 -29.46
C SER A 62 20.51 0.91 -28.59
N SER A 63 21.39 1.71 -29.19
CA SER A 63 22.40 2.49 -28.44
C SER A 63 21.95 3.95 -28.25
N VAL A 64 20.95 4.42 -28.98
CA VAL A 64 20.39 5.77 -28.85
C VAL A 64 18.89 5.72 -29.14
N GLY A 65 18.05 5.94 -28.13
CA GLY A 65 16.60 5.96 -28.29
C GLY A 65 15.93 4.63 -27.94
N SER A 66 14.92 4.24 -28.72
CA SER A 66 14.10 3.08 -28.37
C SER A 66 14.51 1.84 -29.18
N ALA A 67 14.73 0.71 -28.51
CA ALA A 67 15.05 -0.54 -29.20
C ALA A 67 13.88 -1.05 -30.04
N LEU A 68 12.65 -0.91 -29.53
CA LEU A 68 11.43 -1.12 -30.28
C LEU A 68 10.39 -0.04 -29.94
N SER A 69 9.85 0.63 -30.97
CA SER A 69 8.78 1.61 -30.83
C SER A 69 7.52 1.18 -31.58
N ILE A 70 6.37 1.36 -30.94
CA ILE A 70 5.05 1.27 -31.57
C ILE A 70 4.50 2.69 -31.68
N GLY A 71 4.32 3.15 -32.92
CA GLY A 71 3.90 4.52 -33.22
C GLY A 71 2.46 4.82 -32.82
N GLN A 72 2.14 6.11 -32.71
CA GLN A 72 0.77 6.56 -32.44
C GLN A 72 -0.20 6.07 -33.54
N GLY A 73 -1.37 5.59 -33.14
CA GLY A 73 -2.40 5.07 -34.05
C GLY A 73 -2.12 3.67 -34.61
N VAL A 74 -0.98 3.07 -34.27
CA VAL A 74 -0.68 1.66 -34.57
C VAL A 74 -1.44 0.77 -33.59
N ALA A 75 -2.03 -0.30 -34.11
CA ALA A 75 -2.67 -1.35 -33.32
C ALA A 75 -1.88 -2.66 -33.43
N VAL A 76 -1.59 -3.30 -32.30
CA VAL A 76 -0.99 -4.62 -32.21
C VAL A 76 -1.89 -5.52 -31.38
N THR A 77 -2.34 -6.65 -31.91
CA THR A 77 -3.14 -7.58 -31.08
C THR A 77 -2.26 -8.32 -30.08
N LEU A 78 -1.19 -8.96 -30.53
CA LEU A 78 -0.24 -9.65 -29.66
C LEU A 78 1.18 -9.14 -29.93
N PHE A 79 1.80 -8.61 -28.89
CA PHE A 79 3.24 -8.40 -28.82
C PHE A 79 3.84 -9.52 -27.98
N ASP A 80 4.58 -10.42 -28.59
CA ASP A 80 5.17 -11.60 -27.96
C ASP A 80 6.70 -11.47 -27.93
N ASN A 81 7.29 -11.43 -26.74
CA ASN A 81 8.74 -11.36 -26.57
C ASN A 81 9.26 -12.56 -25.79
N ASP A 82 9.88 -13.48 -26.52
CA ASP A 82 10.68 -14.59 -25.99
C ASP A 82 12.19 -14.26 -25.97
N GLY A 83 12.61 -13.25 -26.74
CA GLY A 83 14.00 -12.88 -26.95
C GLY A 83 14.48 -11.72 -26.08
N VAL A 84 15.30 -10.86 -26.68
CA VAL A 84 15.94 -9.73 -25.99
C VAL A 84 15.56 -8.41 -26.65
N ILE A 85 14.92 -7.52 -25.90
CA ILE A 85 14.75 -6.11 -26.27
C ILE A 85 15.59 -5.29 -25.31
N SER A 86 16.59 -4.57 -25.81
CA SER A 86 17.51 -3.84 -24.94
C SER A 86 17.91 -2.50 -25.54
N ALA A 87 17.67 -1.44 -24.79
CA ALA A 87 18.23 -0.12 -25.09
C ALA A 87 19.34 0.23 -24.09
N GLU A 88 20.38 0.89 -24.60
CA GLU A 88 21.42 1.51 -23.80
C GLU A 88 21.29 3.03 -23.92
N GLY A 89 21.29 3.74 -22.80
CA GLY A 89 21.35 5.21 -22.84
C GLY A 89 22.79 5.67 -23.00
N THR A 90 23.21 6.14 -24.19
CA THR A 90 24.57 6.65 -24.38
C THR A 90 24.88 7.91 -23.57
N SER A 91 26.08 7.94 -22.99
CA SER A 91 26.72 9.12 -22.41
C SER A 91 27.05 10.13 -23.50
N GLN A 92 26.21 11.17 -23.67
CA GLN A 92 26.59 12.46 -24.23
C GLN A 92 25.39 13.41 -24.27
N ASN A 93 25.06 14.10 -23.16
CA ASN A 93 24.33 15.39 -23.11
C ASN A 93 23.14 15.62 -24.08
N THR A 94 22.53 14.57 -24.61
CA THR A 94 21.36 14.61 -25.48
C THR A 94 20.18 14.50 -24.53
N ASN A 95 19.25 15.44 -24.60
CA ASN A 95 18.02 15.43 -23.80
C ASN A 95 17.06 14.31 -24.27
N THR A 96 17.58 13.10 -24.53
CA THR A 96 16.88 12.02 -25.22
C THR A 96 16.76 10.82 -24.28
N TYR A 97 15.51 10.44 -23.98
CA TYR A 97 15.21 9.23 -23.22
C TYR A 97 15.28 7.99 -24.12
N SER A 98 15.82 6.91 -23.59
CA SER A 98 15.96 5.63 -24.29
C SER A 98 15.06 4.57 -23.64
N TYR A 99 14.47 3.69 -24.45
CA TYR A 99 13.47 2.73 -23.97
C TYR A 99 13.72 1.36 -24.57
N GLY A 100 13.54 0.29 -23.79
CA GLY A 100 13.52 -1.06 -24.39
C GLY A 100 12.34 -1.16 -25.36
N LEU A 101 11.13 -1.05 -24.82
CA LEU A 101 9.88 -0.95 -25.54
C LEU A 101 9.23 0.41 -25.28
N LYS A 102 8.97 1.18 -26.33
CA LYS A 102 8.14 2.40 -26.28
C LYS A 102 6.82 2.13 -27.00
N ASN A 103 5.70 2.35 -26.32
CA ASN A 103 4.38 2.30 -26.94
C ASN A 103 3.73 3.69 -26.96
N GLU A 104 3.22 4.08 -28.12
CA GLU A 104 2.36 5.25 -28.32
C GLU A 104 1.00 4.86 -28.92
N GLY A 105 0.80 3.58 -29.25
CA GLY A 105 -0.39 3.04 -29.90
C GLY A 105 -1.24 2.17 -28.98
N THR A 106 -2.04 1.30 -29.61
CA THR A 106 -2.89 0.33 -28.92
C THR A 106 -2.27 -1.07 -29.01
N ILE A 107 -2.16 -1.77 -27.88
CA ILE A 107 -1.72 -3.16 -27.84
C ILE A 107 -2.72 -3.97 -27.02
N ASP A 108 -3.33 -5.01 -27.57
CA ASP A 108 -4.28 -5.81 -26.77
C ASP A 108 -3.53 -6.59 -25.69
N THR A 109 -2.46 -7.31 -26.07
CA THR A 109 -1.61 -8.06 -25.14
C THR A 109 -0.13 -7.87 -25.43
N ILE A 110 0.64 -7.54 -24.41
CA ILE A 110 2.09 -7.70 -24.36
C ILE A 110 2.35 -8.97 -23.53
N ASP A 111 2.97 -9.98 -24.12
CA ASP A 111 3.46 -11.18 -23.43
C ASP A 111 4.99 -11.16 -23.43
N ASN A 112 5.58 -11.04 -22.24
CA ASN A 112 7.02 -11.01 -22.06
C ASN A 112 7.50 -12.25 -21.29
N SER A 113 7.99 -13.23 -22.03
CA SER A 113 8.66 -14.42 -21.48
C SER A 113 10.19 -14.27 -21.47
N GLY A 114 10.72 -13.41 -22.34
CA GLY A 114 12.13 -13.08 -22.48
C GLY A 114 12.57 -11.90 -21.61
N SER A 115 13.35 -10.99 -22.20
CA SER A 115 13.96 -9.86 -21.50
C SER A 115 13.66 -8.54 -22.20
N ILE A 116 13.16 -7.56 -21.45
CA ILE A 116 13.07 -6.16 -21.88
C ILE A 116 13.92 -5.32 -20.92
N LYS A 117 14.93 -4.63 -21.43
CA LYS A 117 15.87 -3.87 -20.60
C LYS A 117 16.10 -2.45 -21.10
N MET A 118 16.40 -1.59 -20.14
CA MET A 118 17.00 -0.28 -20.41
C MET A 118 18.16 -0.08 -19.44
N THR A 119 19.38 -0.07 -19.96
CA THR A 119 20.60 0.10 -19.18
C THR A 119 21.08 1.54 -19.28
N SER A 120 21.31 2.20 -18.13
CA SER A 120 21.99 3.50 -18.10
C SER A 120 23.48 3.34 -18.37
N ALA A 121 24.06 4.14 -19.27
CA ALA A 121 25.52 4.30 -19.26
C ALA A 121 25.98 5.02 -17.99
N SER A 122 27.20 4.71 -17.55
CA SER A 122 27.89 5.46 -16.49
C SER A 122 27.90 6.96 -16.83
N ASN A 123 27.37 7.79 -15.94
CA ASN A 123 27.25 9.25 -16.07
C ASN A 123 26.14 9.77 -17.03
N ASN A 124 25.13 8.96 -17.36
CA ASN A 124 24.02 9.44 -18.18
C ASN A 124 23.02 10.26 -17.35
N TYR A 125 22.73 11.47 -17.82
CA TYR A 125 21.79 12.42 -17.21
C TYR A 125 20.32 12.13 -17.54
N TYR A 126 20.03 11.38 -18.60
CA TYR A 126 18.69 11.04 -19.05
C TYR A 126 18.59 9.55 -19.34
N SER A 127 17.99 8.84 -18.38
CA SER A 127 17.68 7.41 -18.51
C SER A 127 16.19 7.27 -18.74
N GLY A 128 15.74 6.41 -19.67
CA GLY A 128 14.31 6.13 -19.86
C GLY A 128 13.86 4.94 -19.03
N SER A 129 13.21 3.96 -19.64
CA SER A 129 12.59 2.82 -18.92
C SER A 129 12.59 1.57 -19.79
N ALA A 130 12.54 0.38 -19.20
CA ALA A 130 12.49 -0.85 -20.00
C ALA A 130 11.20 -0.90 -20.83
N VAL A 131 10.06 -0.62 -20.22
CA VAL A 131 8.78 -0.43 -20.91
C VAL A 131 8.27 0.97 -20.62
N ASN A 132 7.97 1.73 -21.67
CA ASN A 132 7.36 3.05 -21.58
C ASN A 132 6.02 3.07 -22.32
N LEU A 133 4.94 3.21 -21.55
CA LEU A 133 3.60 3.42 -22.07
C LEU A 133 3.30 4.92 -21.96
N THR A 134 3.33 5.63 -23.08
CA THR A 134 3.09 7.07 -23.11
C THR A 134 1.62 7.41 -22.82
N GLU A 135 1.29 8.69 -22.72
CA GLU A 135 -0.08 9.18 -22.48
C GLU A 135 -1.10 8.69 -23.53
N THR A 136 -0.66 8.38 -24.75
CA THR A 136 -1.52 7.87 -25.83
C THR A 136 -1.64 6.34 -25.83
N SER A 137 -0.83 5.66 -25.02
CA SER A 137 -0.87 4.20 -24.92
C SER A 137 -2.20 3.68 -24.42
N GLN A 138 -2.71 2.67 -25.11
CA GLN A 138 -3.79 1.83 -24.63
C GLN A 138 -3.32 0.38 -24.67
N VAL A 139 -3.00 -0.18 -23.51
CA VAL A 139 -2.60 -1.59 -23.40
C VAL A 139 -3.70 -2.36 -22.67
N GLY A 140 -4.19 -3.43 -23.28
CA GLY A 140 -5.17 -4.31 -22.63
C GLY A 140 -4.54 -5.06 -21.46
N THR A 141 -3.56 -5.92 -21.76
CA THR A 141 -2.84 -6.71 -20.77
C THR A 141 -1.33 -6.70 -21.03
N LEU A 142 -0.53 -6.56 -19.98
CA LEU A 142 0.90 -6.86 -19.98
C LEU A 142 1.14 -8.05 -19.05
N ILE A 143 1.56 -9.18 -19.61
CA ILE A 143 1.96 -10.38 -18.89
C ILE A 143 3.49 -10.41 -18.84
N ASN A 144 4.05 -10.55 -17.66
CA ASN A 144 5.49 -10.75 -17.48
C ASN A 144 5.76 -12.07 -16.78
N SER A 145 6.37 -13.01 -17.51
CA SER A 145 6.95 -14.23 -16.97
C SER A 145 8.47 -14.26 -17.04
N GLY A 146 9.07 -13.31 -17.76
CA GLY A 146 10.52 -13.09 -17.86
C GLY A 146 11.00 -11.90 -17.05
N THR A 147 11.94 -11.13 -17.62
CA THR A 147 12.58 -9.98 -16.96
C THR A 147 12.18 -8.67 -17.63
N ILE A 148 11.77 -7.68 -16.84
CA ILE A 148 11.67 -6.27 -17.23
C ILE A 148 12.58 -5.46 -16.30
N GLU A 149 13.68 -4.95 -16.83
CA GLU A 149 14.73 -4.32 -16.01
C GLU A 149 15.06 -2.91 -16.52
N GLY A 150 14.58 -1.92 -15.77
CA GLY A 150 14.89 -0.52 -15.98
C GLY A 150 16.21 -0.10 -15.34
N PRO A 151 16.59 1.17 -15.50
CA PRO A 151 17.86 1.69 -15.01
C PRO A 151 17.90 1.74 -13.47
N ASP A 152 19.07 1.47 -12.89
CA ASP A 152 19.34 1.52 -11.45
C ASP A 152 20.08 2.80 -10.99
N THR A 153 20.63 3.59 -11.93
CA THR A 153 21.54 4.70 -11.63
C THR A 153 20.87 6.02 -11.18
N SER A 154 21.67 6.82 -10.45
CA SER A 154 21.29 7.96 -9.61
C SER A 154 21.34 9.34 -10.26
N TYR A 155 21.92 9.49 -11.46
CA TYR A 155 22.21 10.81 -12.03
C TYR A 155 21.05 11.32 -12.89
N ASN A 156 20.11 12.05 -12.28
CA ASN A 156 19.14 12.85 -13.04
C ASN A 156 19.06 14.27 -12.49
N TYR A 157 19.72 15.22 -13.17
CA TYR A 157 19.76 16.64 -12.79
C TYR A 157 18.53 17.43 -13.30
N GLY A 158 17.49 16.74 -13.79
CA GLY A 158 16.36 17.34 -14.53
C GLY A 158 14.96 17.10 -13.94
N GLY A 159 14.84 16.52 -12.75
CA GLY A 159 13.57 16.43 -12.04
C GLY A 159 12.54 15.42 -12.57
N ASN A 160 12.90 14.56 -13.53
CA ASN A 160 11.96 13.58 -14.06
C ASN A 160 12.14 12.21 -13.38
N TYR A 161 11.36 11.97 -12.32
CA TYR A 161 11.54 10.81 -11.43
C TYR A 161 10.82 9.53 -11.89
N ASN A 162 10.12 9.55 -13.03
CA ASN A 162 9.26 8.46 -13.50
C ASN A 162 10.01 7.40 -14.33
N GLN A 163 11.19 6.96 -13.89
CA GLN A 163 11.99 5.95 -14.60
C GLN A 163 11.98 4.64 -13.82
N GLY A 164 11.85 3.53 -14.54
CA GLY A 164 11.77 2.22 -13.92
C GLY A 164 11.74 1.07 -14.91
N GLY A 165 11.37 -0.11 -14.40
CA GLY A 165 11.05 -1.26 -15.24
C GLY A 165 9.89 -0.93 -16.17
N ILE A 166 8.76 -0.53 -15.59
CA ILE A 166 7.59 -0.07 -16.34
C ILE A 166 7.24 1.36 -15.94
N THR A 167 7.11 2.24 -16.92
CA THR A 167 6.54 3.58 -16.74
C THR A 167 5.24 3.70 -17.53
N ASN A 168 4.14 3.93 -16.83
CA ASN A 168 2.81 4.08 -17.41
C ASN A 168 2.26 5.50 -17.21
N SER A 169 2.11 6.21 -18.32
CA SER A 169 1.38 7.48 -18.41
C SER A 169 0.03 7.35 -19.14
N GLY A 170 -0.20 6.23 -19.83
CA GLY A 170 -1.43 5.96 -20.58
C GLY A 170 -2.44 5.13 -19.79
N THR A 171 -3.18 4.29 -20.51
CA THR A 171 -4.09 3.30 -19.91
C THR A 171 -3.53 1.90 -20.08
N LEU A 172 -3.39 1.20 -18.96
CA LEU A 172 -3.10 -0.22 -18.90
C LEU A 172 -4.29 -0.91 -18.21
N GLY A 173 -4.91 -1.88 -18.87
CA GLY A 173 -5.97 -2.68 -18.27
C GLY A 173 -5.37 -3.53 -17.14
N THR A 174 -4.63 -4.57 -17.49
CA THR A 174 -4.02 -5.48 -16.52
C THR A 174 -2.50 -5.51 -16.63
N LEU A 175 -1.79 -5.26 -15.54
CA LEU A 175 -0.39 -5.64 -15.36
C LEU A 175 -0.35 -6.94 -14.57
N LYS A 176 0.09 -8.04 -15.19
CA LYS A 176 0.21 -9.35 -14.57
C LYS A 176 1.66 -9.80 -14.53
N ASN A 177 2.30 -9.64 -13.38
CA ASN A 177 3.62 -10.17 -13.12
C ASN A 177 3.49 -11.56 -12.47
N ILE A 178 3.65 -12.62 -13.24
CA ILE A 178 3.44 -13.99 -12.73
C ILE A 178 4.61 -14.44 -11.84
N SER A 179 4.54 -15.62 -11.22
CA SER A 179 5.50 -16.08 -10.21
C SER A 179 6.97 -16.11 -10.68
N SER A 180 7.24 -16.33 -11.97
CA SER A 180 8.60 -16.27 -12.53
C SER A 180 9.02 -14.86 -12.95
N GLY A 181 8.07 -13.94 -13.05
CA GLY A 181 8.28 -12.60 -13.56
C GLY A 181 9.05 -11.71 -12.58
N VAL A 182 10.03 -10.99 -13.11
CA VAL A 182 10.83 -10.01 -12.38
C VAL A 182 10.70 -8.65 -13.05
N ILE A 183 10.26 -7.64 -12.29
CA ILE A 183 10.20 -6.24 -12.71
C ILE A 183 11.07 -5.42 -11.77
N THR A 184 12.14 -4.84 -12.30
CA THR A 184 13.15 -4.08 -11.54
C THR A 184 13.51 -2.78 -12.22
N GLY A 185 14.20 -1.92 -11.48
CA GLY A 185 14.72 -0.63 -11.91
C GLY A 185 14.71 0.33 -10.72
N ARG A 186 14.99 1.62 -10.95
CA ARG A 186 14.85 2.64 -9.90
C ARG A 186 13.48 2.56 -9.23
N THR A 187 12.45 2.46 -10.05
CA THR A 187 11.12 2.02 -9.66
C THR A 187 10.86 0.72 -10.41
N GLY A 188 10.22 -0.27 -9.79
CA GLY A 188 9.74 -1.42 -10.56
C GLY A 188 8.62 -0.97 -11.51
N VAL A 189 7.60 -0.34 -10.94
CA VAL A 189 6.44 0.21 -11.69
C VAL A 189 6.21 1.66 -11.28
N SER A 190 6.32 2.58 -12.23
CA SER A 190 5.94 3.99 -12.08
C SER A 190 4.64 4.25 -12.83
N ASN A 191 3.59 4.65 -12.11
CA ASN A 191 2.27 4.90 -12.68
C ASN A 191 1.85 6.36 -12.47
N SER A 192 1.77 7.12 -13.55
CA SER A 192 1.11 8.44 -13.61
C SER A 192 -0.20 8.42 -14.41
N GLY A 193 -0.44 7.34 -15.17
CA GLY A 193 -1.68 7.10 -15.90
C GLY A 193 -2.69 6.28 -15.11
N LYS A 194 -3.37 5.37 -15.80
CA LYS A 194 -4.33 4.42 -15.21
C LYS A 194 -3.83 2.99 -15.35
N ILE A 195 -3.88 2.24 -14.25
CA ILE A 195 -3.84 0.78 -14.24
C ILE A 195 -5.17 0.29 -13.66
N ASP A 196 -5.90 -0.58 -14.35
CA ASP A 196 -7.15 -1.13 -13.80
C ASP A 196 -6.83 -2.22 -12.77
N LEU A 197 -6.01 -3.18 -13.15
CA LEU A 197 -5.59 -4.30 -12.30
C LEU A 197 -4.07 -4.48 -12.34
N LEU A 198 -3.44 -4.45 -11.18
CA LEU A 198 -2.04 -4.85 -11.00
C LEU A 198 -2.02 -6.13 -10.16
N GLU A 199 -1.74 -7.26 -10.80
CA GLU A 199 -1.51 -8.56 -10.17
C GLU A 199 -0.02 -8.85 -10.10
N ASN A 200 0.52 -8.99 -8.90
CA ASN A 200 1.89 -9.42 -8.68
C ASN A 200 1.94 -10.76 -7.93
N ALA A 201 2.34 -11.81 -8.63
CA ALA A 201 2.75 -13.10 -8.04
C ALA A 201 4.28 -13.28 -8.05
N GLY A 202 4.99 -12.53 -8.90
CA GLY A 202 6.45 -12.54 -8.98
C GLY A 202 7.11 -11.49 -8.08
N VAL A 203 8.18 -10.89 -8.59
CA VAL A 203 8.94 -9.83 -7.91
C VAL A 203 8.77 -8.50 -8.62
N ILE A 204 8.33 -7.48 -7.88
CA ILE A 204 8.45 -6.07 -8.28
C ILE A 204 9.38 -5.39 -7.28
N SER A 205 10.52 -4.88 -7.74
CA SER A 205 11.51 -4.28 -6.84
C SER A 205 12.07 -2.95 -7.32
N SER A 206 12.30 -2.04 -6.37
CA SER A 206 13.20 -0.89 -6.57
C SER A 206 14.63 -1.33 -6.28
N THR A 207 15.55 -1.08 -7.21
CA THR A 207 16.97 -1.47 -7.13
C THR A 207 17.92 -0.28 -7.00
N THR A 208 17.40 0.92 -6.69
CA THR A 208 18.24 2.12 -6.56
C THR A 208 19.43 1.94 -5.63
N THR A 209 20.61 2.40 -6.05
CA THR A 209 21.83 2.43 -5.22
C THR A 209 22.19 3.86 -4.80
N ASN A 210 21.18 4.66 -4.40
CA ASN A 210 21.41 6.08 -4.10
C ASN A 210 22.14 6.26 -2.76
N SER A 211 23.47 6.43 -2.83
CA SER A 211 24.35 6.83 -1.72
C SER A 211 24.44 8.36 -1.55
N SER A 212 23.95 9.13 -2.51
CA SER A 212 24.18 10.56 -2.64
C SER A 212 22.97 11.37 -2.18
N GLY A 213 22.53 11.22 -0.92
CA GLY A 213 21.75 12.17 -0.09
C GLY A 213 20.49 12.89 -0.63
N TYR A 214 20.17 12.79 -1.91
CA TYR A 214 19.11 13.52 -2.59
C TYR A 214 17.87 12.64 -2.65
N ASN A 215 16.80 13.23 -2.12
CA ASN A 215 15.51 12.64 -1.84
C ASN A 215 14.71 12.41 -3.13
N TYR A 216 14.71 11.19 -3.66
CA TYR A 216 13.93 10.86 -4.85
C TYR A 216 13.01 9.67 -4.59
N ASN A 217 11.87 9.66 -5.28
CA ASN A 217 10.78 8.72 -5.08
C ASN A 217 11.22 7.29 -5.44
N ASN A 218 11.39 6.43 -4.44
CA ASN A 218 11.93 5.08 -4.63
C ASN A 218 10.93 4.02 -4.16
N GLY A 219 9.66 4.15 -4.53
CA GLY A 219 8.73 3.04 -4.38
C GLY A 219 9.15 1.88 -5.29
N ALA A 220 9.04 0.62 -4.89
CA ALA A 220 9.03 -0.46 -5.88
C ALA A 220 7.85 -0.29 -6.84
N ILE A 221 6.73 0.16 -6.28
CA ILE A 221 5.61 0.76 -7.01
C ILE A 221 5.51 2.22 -6.57
N TYR A 222 5.63 3.14 -7.54
CA TYR A 222 5.41 4.57 -7.33
C TYR A 222 4.16 5.00 -8.10
N ASN A 223 3.13 5.43 -7.37
CA ASN A 223 1.85 5.82 -7.95
C ASN A 223 1.56 7.31 -7.73
N THR A 224 1.36 8.03 -8.83
CA THR A 224 0.83 9.40 -8.88
C THR A 224 -0.47 9.49 -9.68
N GLY A 225 -0.80 8.43 -10.44
CA GLY A 225 -2.05 8.27 -11.16
C GLY A 225 -3.06 7.39 -10.41
N THR A 226 -3.83 6.59 -11.15
CA THR A 226 -4.84 5.68 -10.56
C THR A 226 -4.46 4.22 -10.76
N ILE A 227 -4.54 3.45 -9.68
CA ILE A 227 -4.59 1.99 -9.70
C ILE A 227 -5.94 1.59 -9.11
N ASN A 228 -6.81 0.92 -9.86
CA ASN A 228 -8.09 0.51 -9.28
C ASN A 228 -7.88 -0.65 -8.29
N THR A 229 -7.24 -1.74 -8.72
CA THR A 229 -6.92 -2.87 -7.84
C THR A 229 -5.44 -3.21 -7.91
N LEU A 230 -4.79 -3.26 -6.76
CA LEU A 230 -3.45 -3.80 -6.58
C LEU A 230 -3.56 -5.06 -5.74
N HIS A 231 -3.21 -6.20 -6.31
CA HIS A 231 -3.18 -7.50 -5.64
C HIS A 231 -1.77 -8.07 -5.65
N ASN A 232 -1.21 -8.29 -4.47
CA ASN A 232 0.11 -8.86 -4.30
C ASN A 232 0.04 -10.23 -3.61
N THR A 233 0.39 -11.29 -4.33
CA THR A 233 0.65 -12.64 -3.79
C THR A 233 2.15 -12.96 -3.77
N GLY A 234 2.96 -12.19 -4.51
CA GLY A 234 4.41 -12.30 -4.59
C GLY A 234 5.14 -11.35 -3.64
N THR A 235 6.27 -10.81 -4.11
CA THR A 235 7.07 -9.83 -3.38
C THR A 235 7.04 -8.48 -4.07
N ILE A 236 6.68 -7.44 -3.32
CA ILE A 236 6.92 -6.05 -3.67
C ILE A 236 7.92 -5.50 -2.67
N GLY A 237 9.04 -4.95 -3.12
CA GLY A 237 9.98 -4.39 -2.15
C GLY A 237 11.05 -3.48 -2.67
N ASN A 238 11.65 -2.74 -1.75
CA ASN A 238 12.79 -1.90 -2.06
C ASN A 238 14.04 -2.52 -1.41
N ILE A 239 14.99 -2.94 -2.26
CA ILE A 239 16.24 -3.56 -1.81
C ILE A 239 17.34 -2.54 -1.49
N ASN A 240 17.10 -1.24 -1.70
CA ASN A 240 18.03 -0.16 -1.40
C ASN A 240 18.26 -0.06 0.11
N THR A 241 19.52 -0.12 0.54
CA THR A 241 19.95 -0.03 1.94
C THR A 241 19.95 1.40 2.50
N SER A 242 19.67 2.41 1.68
CA SER A 242 19.55 3.81 2.08
C SER A 242 18.32 4.01 2.98
N THR A 243 18.45 4.90 3.97
CA THR A 243 17.41 5.19 4.98
C THR A 243 16.59 6.45 4.62
N SER A 244 16.43 6.75 3.33
CA SER A 244 15.67 7.93 2.90
C SER A 244 14.17 7.75 3.11
N TYR A 245 13.49 8.85 3.45
CA TYR A 245 12.06 8.91 3.79
C TYR A 245 11.12 8.31 2.72
N TYR A 246 11.57 8.26 1.47
CA TYR A 246 10.77 7.85 0.31
C TYR A 246 11.01 6.40 -0.12
N ASN A 247 11.92 5.68 0.55
CA ASN A 247 12.22 4.29 0.21
C ASN A 247 11.10 3.38 0.70
N SER A 248 10.28 2.88 -0.22
CA SER A 248 9.13 2.07 0.15
C SER A 248 8.86 0.92 -0.80
N GLY A 249 8.14 -0.09 -0.32
CA GLY A 249 7.61 -1.13 -1.19
C GLY A 249 6.58 -0.51 -2.12
N ILE A 250 5.59 0.17 -1.53
CA ILE A 250 4.60 0.96 -2.26
C ILE A 250 4.66 2.40 -1.79
N PHE A 251 4.86 3.32 -2.72
CA PHE A 251 4.69 4.75 -2.52
C PHE A 251 3.47 5.23 -3.30
N ASN A 252 2.37 5.49 -2.60
CA ASN A 252 1.24 6.23 -3.16
C ASN A 252 1.38 7.72 -2.84
N ALA A 253 1.76 8.52 -3.83
CA ALA A 253 2.02 9.95 -3.68
C ALA A 253 0.73 10.76 -3.49
N ASN A 254 0.85 12.05 -3.21
CA ASN A 254 -0.28 12.93 -2.86
C ASN A 254 -1.44 12.94 -3.87
N THR A 255 -1.17 12.72 -5.16
CA THR A 255 -2.18 12.64 -6.24
C THR A 255 -2.58 11.21 -6.58
N GLY A 256 -1.85 10.23 -6.04
CA GLY A 256 -2.04 8.82 -6.31
C GLY A 256 -3.32 8.30 -5.65
N ILE A 257 -4.08 7.53 -6.43
CA ILE A 257 -5.27 6.82 -5.96
C ILE A 257 -5.01 5.32 -6.14
N ILE A 258 -5.16 4.56 -5.06
CA ILE A 258 -5.29 3.11 -5.09
C ILE A 258 -6.63 2.77 -4.46
N LYS A 259 -7.61 2.25 -5.21
CA LYS A 259 -8.92 1.97 -4.58
C LYS A 259 -8.81 0.78 -3.64
N SER A 260 -8.32 -0.35 -4.14
CA SER A 260 -8.10 -1.55 -3.34
C SER A 260 -6.64 -1.99 -3.41
N LEU A 261 -6.01 -2.12 -2.24
CA LEU A 261 -4.71 -2.76 -2.07
C LEU A 261 -4.91 -4.03 -1.23
N THR A 262 -4.72 -5.19 -1.85
CA THR A 262 -4.72 -6.49 -1.14
C THR A 262 -3.33 -7.10 -1.18
N ASN A 263 -2.76 -7.36 -0.01
CA ASN A 263 -1.48 -8.03 0.14
C ASN A 263 -1.67 -9.41 0.79
N ASP A 264 -1.57 -10.47 -0.01
CA ASP A 264 -1.49 -11.86 0.44
C ASP A 264 -0.04 -12.38 0.51
N GLY A 265 0.89 -11.67 -0.14
CA GLY A 265 2.31 -11.95 -0.14
C GLY A 265 3.10 -11.04 0.80
N LYS A 266 4.24 -10.56 0.31
CA LYS A 266 5.15 -9.71 1.08
C LYS A 266 5.29 -8.32 0.45
N ILE A 267 5.07 -7.28 1.25
CA ILE A 267 5.50 -5.91 0.95
C ILE A 267 6.55 -5.51 1.98
N ALA A 268 7.77 -5.27 1.52
CA ALA A 268 8.88 -4.96 2.44
C ALA A 268 9.82 -3.88 1.90
N SER A 269 10.27 -3.01 2.78
CA SER A 269 11.29 -2.00 2.43
C SER A 269 12.24 -1.78 3.60
N ASN A 270 13.43 -1.26 3.29
CA ASN A 270 14.36 -0.82 4.31
C ASN A 270 13.92 0.44 5.07
N TYR A 271 12.88 1.14 4.64
CA TYR A 271 12.37 2.31 5.37
C TYR A 271 10.88 2.20 5.70
N VAL A 272 10.00 2.30 4.70
CA VAL A 272 8.54 2.17 4.90
C VAL A 272 7.97 1.04 4.04
N GLY A 273 7.18 0.12 4.59
CA GLY A 273 6.52 -0.93 3.78
C GLY A 273 5.54 -0.32 2.75
N VAL A 274 4.49 0.31 3.26
CA VAL A 274 3.52 1.08 2.46
C VAL A 274 3.51 2.53 2.92
N TYR A 275 3.90 3.43 2.03
CA TYR A 275 3.92 4.88 2.26
C TYR A 275 2.78 5.53 1.47
N ASN A 276 1.67 5.79 2.15
CA ASN A 276 0.51 6.45 1.56
C ASN A 276 0.47 7.93 1.97
N GLN A 277 0.55 8.82 0.99
CA GLN A 277 0.24 10.25 1.12
C GLN A 277 -0.95 10.69 0.25
N GLY A 278 -1.37 9.83 -0.68
CA GLY A 278 -2.57 10.01 -1.49
C GLY A 278 -3.77 9.28 -0.87
N GLN A 279 -4.60 8.71 -1.73
CA GLN A 279 -5.78 7.97 -1.32
C GLN A 279 -5.57 6.46 -1.49
N ILE A 280 -5.78 5.72 -0.39
CA ILE A 280 -6.05 4.28 -0.44
C ILE A 280 -7.42 4.05 0.22
N ASP A 281 -8.43 3.60 -0.53
CA ASP A 281 -9.78 3.43 0.05
C ASP A 281 -9.77 2.26 1.04
N THR A 282 -9.24 1.11 0.58
CA THR A 282 -9.09 -0.08 1.42
C THR A 282 -7.74 -0.73 1.21
N LEU A 283 -7.01 -0.91 2.33
CA LEU A 283 -5.81 -1.72 2.40
C LEU A 283 -6.14 -2.97 3.21
N THR A 284 -6.08 -4.15 2.58
CA THR A 284 -6.19 -5.44 3.27
C THR A 284 -4.84 -6.14 3.25
N ASN A 285 -4.27 -6.40 4.42
CA ASN A 285 -3.06 -7.17 4.59
C ASN A 285 -3.37 -8.55 5.15
N ASN A 286 -3.27 -9.60 4.34
CA ASN A 286 -3.35 -10.99 4.76
C ASN A 286 -1.96 -11.64 4.89
N GLY A 287 -0.94 -11.07 4.26
CA GLY A 287 0.46 -11.49 4.37
C GLY A 287 1.28 -10.57 5.28
N ASP A 288 2.49 -10.22 4.83
CA ASP A 288 3.43 -9.41 5.61
C ASP A 288 3.65 -8.03 4.99
N ILE A 289 3.47 -6.98 5.81
CA ILE A 289 3.91 -5.62 5.47
C ILE A 289 4.97 -5.18 6.49
N SER A 290 6.16 -4.83 6.01
CA SER A 290 7.26 -4.46 6.88
C SER A 290 8.08 -3.28 6.36
N GLY A 291 8.53 -2.45 7.28
CA GLY A 291 9.56 -1.44 7.05
C GLY A 291 10.44 -1.31 8.27
N ASN A 292 11.74 -0.98 8.11
CA ASN A 292 12.61 -0.79 9.28
C ASN A 292 12.07 0.34 10.18
N LEU A 293 11.68 1.47 9.57
CA LEU A 293 11.05 2.56 10.31
C LEU A 293 9.56 2.31 10.48
N VAL A 294 8.80 2.16 9.39
CA VAL A 294 7.34 2.06 9.47
C VAL A 294 6.82 0.89 8.64
N GLY A 295 5.95 0.05 9.20
CA GLY A 295 5.23 -0.95 8.41
C GLY A 295 4.29 -0.27 7.40
N ILE A 296 3.27 0.42 7.93
CA ILE A 296 2.33 1.22 7.13
C ILE A 296 2.33 2.66 7.62
N TYR A 297 2.70 3.59 6.75
CA TYR A 297 2.52 5.01 6.94
C TYR A 297 1.29 5.48 6.15
N ASN A 298 0.31 6.04 6.84
CA ASN A 298 -0.90 6.62 6.26
C ASN A 298 -0.99 8.10 6.62
N GLY A 299 -0.56 8.97 5.71
CA GLY A 299 -0.57 10.41 5.90
C GLY A 299 -1.62 11.12 5.08
N ASN A 300 -2.34 12.03 5.74
CA ASN A 300 -3.19 13.03 5.10
C ASN A 300 -2.70 14.41 5.56
N ALA A 301 -1.63 14.89 4.90
CA ALA A 301 -0.99 16.16 5.22
C ALA A 301 -1.57 17.37 4.46
N ASN A 302 -2.39 17.13 3.42
CA ASN A 302 -3.00 18.18 2.62
C ASN A 302 -4.51 18.30 2.90
N SER A 303 -4.98 19.51 3.16
CA SER A 303 -6.38 19.82 3.47
C SER A 303 -7.39 19.43 2.36
N ASN A 304 -6.88 19.10 1.16
CA ASN A 304 -7.67 18.70 0.00
C ASN A 304 -7.72 17.18 -0.21
N SER A 305 -6.97 16.36 0.54
CA SER A 305 -7.10 14.91 0.45
C SER A 305 -8.28 14.45 1.28
N THR A 306 -9.24 13.82 0.60
CA THR A 306 -10.44 13.23 1.17
C THR A 306 -10.22 11.78 1.61
N ALA A 307 -8.97 11.35 1.80
CA ALA A 307 -8.63 9.95 2.09
C ALA A 307 -9.18 9.50 3.46
N ALA A 308 -10.39 8.96 3.46
CA ALA A 308 -10.81 7.98 4.45
C ALA A 308 -10.24 6.63 4.04
N SER A 309 -9.39 6.06 4.89
CA SER A 309 -8.76 4.76 4.64
C SER A 309 -9.26 3.74 5.64
N THR A 310 -9.77 2.63 5.13
CA THR A 310 -10.01 1.43 5.94
C THR A 310 -8.79 0.52 5.79
N ILE A 311 -8.11 0.27 6.90
CA ILE A 311 -6.90 -0.55 6.93
C ILE A 311 -7.23 -1.80 7.73
N ILE A 312 -7.21 -2.94 7.06
CA ILE A 312 -7.53 -4.25 7.61
C ILE A 312 -6.26 -5.06 7.65
N ASN A 313 -5.75 -5.35 8.83
CA ASN A 313 -4.61 -6.24 9.03
C ASN A 313 -5.09 -7.61 9.52
N ASN A 314 -5.07 -8.61 8.66
CA ASN A 314 -5.26 -10.03 8.99
C ASN A 314 -3.93 -10.78 9.15
N GLY A 315 -2.85 -10.27 8.57
CA GLY A 315 -1.50 -10.82 8.68
C GLY A 315 -0.61 -10.04 9.66
N THR A 316 0.64 -9.78 9.26
CA THR A 316 1.62 -9.07 10.10
C THR A 316 1.94 -7.69 9.54
N VAL A 317 1.93 -6.68 10.42
CA VAL A 317 2.50 -5.35 10.13
C VAL A 317 3.59 -5.06 11.15
N SER A 318 4.80 -4.73 10.67
CA SER A 318 5.95 -4.51 11.56
C SER A 318 6.86 -3.36 11.15
N GLY A 319 7.42 -2.68 12.15
CA GLY A 319 8.52 -1.72 11.98
C GLY A 319 8.99 -1.16 13.32
N SER A 320 9.72 -0.05 13.32
CA SER A 320 9.89 0.74 14.55
C SER A 320 8.54 1.31 15.00
N TYR A 321 7.77 1.76 14.03
CA TYR A 321 6.35 2.02 14.09
C TYR A 321 5.63 0.93 13.29
N GLY A 322 4.76 0.13 13.90
CA GLY A 322 3.99 -0.85 13.13
C GLY A 322 3.07 -0.14 12.14
N PHE A 323 2.13 0.62 12.69
CA PHE A 323 1.24 1.50 11.96
C PHE A 323 1.45 2.95 12.39
N TYR A 324 1.65 3.86 11.43
CA TYR A 324 1.77 5.29 11.67
C TYR A 324 0.74 6.06 10.84
N ALA A 325 -0.25 6.68 11.50
CA ALA A 325 -1.16 7.63 10.89
C ALA A 325 -0.80 9.09 11.19
N THR A 326 -0.90 9.95 10.16
CA THR A 326 -0.93 11.41 10.35
C THR A 326 -2.22 11.97 9.76
N ASN A 327 -3.02 12.65 10.58
CA ASN A 327 -4.30 13.21 10.13
C ASN A 327 -4.36 14.71 10.44
N TYR A 328 -4.23 15.53 9.40
CA TYR A 328 -4.40 16.99 9.51
C TYR A 328 -5.71 17.49 8.89
N ASN A 329 -6.59 16.59 8.46
CA ASN A 329 -7.90 16.94 7.88
C ASN A 329 -9.04 16.58 8.84
N SER A 330 -9.88 17.56 9.19
CA SER A 330 -11.00 17.41 10.14
C SER A 330 -12.18 16.59 9.61
N GLN A 331 -12.20 16.23 8.33
CA GLN A 331 -13.31 15.55 7.67
C GLN A 331 -13.06 14.06 7.37
N THR A 332 -11.86 13.55 7.65
CA THR A 332 -11.49 12.17 7.34
C THR A 332 -11.39 11.31 8.59
N THR A 333 -11.99 10.13 8.55
CA THR A 333 -11.84 9.09 9.59
C THR A 333 -10.97 7.98 9.05
N THR A 334 -9.84 7.70 9.72
CA THR A 334 -9.05 6.49 9.46
C THR A 334 -9.54 5.40 10.40
N THR A 335 -9.92 4.25 9.83
CA THR A 335 -10.32 3.07 10.60
C THR A 335 -9.25 2.00 10.47
N LEU A 336 -8.65 1.62 11.59
CA LEU A 336 -7.72 0.49 11.68
C LEU A 336 -8.43 -0.72 12.27
N ILE A 337 -8.53 -1.80 11.50
CA ILE A 337 -9.05 -3.10 11.93
C ILE A 337 -7.88 -4.07 11.99
N ASN A 338 -7.45 -4.45 13.19
CA ASN A 338 -6.40 -5.42 13.40
C ASN A 338 -6.97 -6.78 13.83
N ASN A 339 -6.99 -7.74 12.92
CA ASN A 339 -7.30 -9.15 13.18
C ASN A 339 -6.04 -10.02 13.34
N GLY A 340 -4.90 -9.56 12.81
CA GLY A 340 -3.59 -10.19 12.92
C GLY A 340 -2.69 -9.53 13.95
N THR A 341 -1.42 -9.33 13.60
CA THR A 341 -0.41 -8.77 14.50
C THR A 341 0.13 -7.44 13.99
N ILE A 342 0.14 -6.42 14.84
CA ILE A 342 0.87 -5.16 14.64
C ILE A 342 1.96 -5.07 15.69
N THR A 343 3.21 -4.92 15.26
CA THR A 343 4.37 -4.86 16.16
C THR A 343 5.28 -3.68 15.86
N GLY A 344 5.58 -2.90 16.90
CA GLY A 344 6.54 -1.80 16.85
C GLY A 344 7.75 -2.03 17.74
N SER A 345 8.97 -1.83 17.23
CA SER A 345 10.15 -1.78 18.11
C SER A 345 10.14 -0.54 19.02
N ALA A 346 9.39 0.50 18.66
CA ALA A 346 9.14 1.70 19.47
C ALA A 346 7.63 1.88 19.75
N GLN A 347 6.78 1.90 18.72
CA GLN A 347 5.33 2.03 18.87
C GLN A 347 4.58 1.04 17.98
N GLY A 348 3.63 0.28 18.53
CA GLY A 348 2.77 -0.60 17.71
C GLY A 348 1.92 0.23 16.75
N VAL A 349 1.10 1.11 17.32
CA VAL A 349 0.30 2.12 16.62
C VAL A 349 0.72 3.50 17.08
N TYR A 350 1.04 4.37 16.13
CA TYR A 350 1.38 5.77 16.35
C TYR A 350 0.43 6.66 15.54
N ILE A 351 -0.26 7.57 16.21
CA ILE A 351 -1.21 8.47 15.56
C ILE A 351 -0.84 9.90 15.92
N THR A 352 -0.65 10.75 14.92
CA THR A 352 -0.46 12.18 15.12
C THR A 352 -1.41 13.00 14.29
N GLY A 353 -1.64 14.24 14.70
CA GLY A 353 -2.51 15.16 13.97
C GLY A 353 -3.05 16.26 14.85
N SER A 354 -3.47 17.35 14.21
CA SER A 354 -4.07 18.51 14.88
C SER A 354 -5.21 19.01 14.00
N ASN A 355 -6.42 18.45 14.09
CA ASN A 355 -7.65 19.02 13.49
C ASN A 355 -8.95 18.26 13.83
N ALA A 356 -9.07 17.64 15.01
CA ALA A 356 -10.27 16.86 15.38
C ALA A 356 -10.61 15.72 14.38
N ALA A 357 -9.60 15.12 13.76
CA ALA A 357 -9.78 13.91 12.98
C ALA A 357 -10.10 12.74 13.92
N SER A 358 -11.16 11.98 13.60
CA SER A 358 -11.50 10.76 14.35
C SER A 358 -10.63 9.59 13.88
N ASN A 359 -10.09 8.84 14.83
CA ASN A 359 -9.42 7.57 14.55
C ASN A 359 -10.12 6.48 15.35
N ALA A 360 -10.55 5.43 14.66
CA ALA A 360 -11.14 4.26 15.29
C ALA A 360 -10.15 3.10 15.19
N ILE A 361 -9.82 2.49 16.33
CA ILE A 361 -9.00 1.28 16.40
C ILE A 361 -9.91 0.13 16.80
N ILE A 362 -10.02 -0.89 15.95
CA ILE A 362 -10.71 -2.14 16.22
C ILE A 362 -9.65 -3.23 16.29
N ASN A 363 -9.34 -3.70 17.49
CA ASN A 363 -8.34 -4.74 17.73
C ASN A 363 -9.03 -6.07 18.10
N ASN A 364 -8.94 -7.04 17.21
CA ASN A 364 -9.35 -8.43 17.42
C ASN A 364 -8.13 -9.38 17.52
N GLY A 365 -6.97 -8.95 17.01
CA GLY A 365 -5.69 -9.64 17.08
C GLY A 365 -4.77 -9.09 18.17
N THR A 366 -3.49 -8.89 17.86
CA THR A 366 -2.48 -8.36 18.80
C THR A 366 -1.88 -7.05 18.32
N ILE A 367 -1.87 -6.04 19.18
CA ILE A 367 -1.08 -4.80 19.00
C ILE A 367 -0.04 -4.76 20.09
N THR A 368 1.23 -4.63 19.73
CA THR A 368 2.33 -4.55 20.70
C THR A 368 3.40 -3.55 20.28
N GLY A 369 4.06 -2.94 21.26
CA GLY A 369 5.24 -2.12 21.02
C GLY A 369 6.08 -1.91 22.26
N LYS A 370 7.42 -1.93 22.11
CA LYS A 370 8.34 -1.86 23.26
C LYS A 370 8.25 -0.54 24.03
N GLY A 371 7.95 0.57 23.35
CA GLY A 371 7.67 1.84 24.00
C GLY A 371 6.19 1.96 24.38
N ASN A 372 5.32 1.96 23.37
CA ASN A 372 3.87 1.92 23.55
C ASN A 372 3.25 0.94 22.57
N ALA A 373 2.23 0.19 22.98
CA ALA A 373 1.37 -0.52 22.04
C ALA A 373 0.58 0.50 21.18
N ILE A 374 0.05 1.55 21.82
CA ILE A 374 -0.68 2.64 21.15
C ILE A 374 -0.20 3.97 21.72
N PHE A 375 0.20 4.88 20.85
CA PHE A 375 0.57 6.23 21.23
C PHE A 375 -0.12 7.23 20.30
N THR A 376 -0.80 8.21 20.89
CA THR A 376 -1.41 9.31 20.16
C THR A 376 -0.91 10.66 20.67
N ASN A 377 -0.69 11.60 19.74
CA ASN A 377 -0.21 12.94 20.06
C ASN A 377 -0.79 14.00 19.12
N GLY A 378 -1.00 15.21 19.65
CA GLY A 378 -1.54 16.37 18.93
C GLY A 378 -3.01 16.66 19.26
N THR A 379 -3.42 17.92 19.18
CA THR A 379 -4.73 18.39 19.64
C THR A 379 -5.83 17.95 18.67
N ASN A 380 -6.44 16.80 18.95
CA ASN A 380 -7.59 16.30 18.22
C ASN A 380 -8.78 16.44 19.15
N GLY A 381 -9.65 17.42 18.91
CA GLY A 381 -10.89 17.62 19.69
C GLY A 381 -11.89 16.46 19.61
N SER A 382 -11.46 15.28 19.16
CA SER A 382 -12.24 14.05 19.02
C SER A 382 -11.64 12.96 19.90
N ALA A 383 -12.51 12.23 20.59
CA ALA A 383 -12.12 11.09 21.40
C ALA A 383 -11.39 10.03 20.56
N LEU A 384 -10.40 9.37 21.17
CA LEU A 384 -9.83 8.16 20.58
C LEU A 384 -10.66 6.97 21.06
N THR A 385 -11.33 6.28 20.13
CA THR A 385 -12.10 5.07 20.46
C THR A 385 -11.31 3.82 20.10
N ILE A 386 -11.07 2.97 21.10
CA ILE A 386 -10.43 1.66 20.97
C ILE A 386 -11.46 0.58 21.29
N THR A 387 -11.90 -0.15 20.27
CA THR A 387 -12.65 -1.39 20.44
C THR A 387 -11.66 -2.54 20.52
N ASN A 388 -11.61 -3.24 21.65
CA ASN A 388 -10.63 -4.30 21.90
C ASN A 388 -11.34 -5.61 22.28
N SER A 389 -11.27 -6.59 21.41
CA SER A 389 -11.58 -8.01 21.67
C SER A 389 -10.32 -8.91 21.58
N GLY A 390 -9.19 -8.31 21.21
CA GLY A 390 -7.87 -8.94 21.13
C GLY A 390 -6.97 -8.62 22.32
N ILE A 391 -5.66 -8.58 22.08
CA ILE A 391 -4.63 -8.23 23.06
C ILE A 391 -3.98 -6.92 22.66
N ILE A 392 -3.91 -5.97 23.58
CA ILE A 392 -3.04 -4.81 23.49
C ILE A 392 -1.95 -5.01 24.54
N GLU A 393 -0.72 -5.28 24.08
CA GLU A 393 0.43 -5.63 24.90
C GLU A 393 1.47 -4.50 24.88
N GLY A 394 1.46 -3.68 25.92
CA GLY A 394 2.32 -2.51 26.10
C GLY A 394 1.53 -1.27 26.51
N ASN A 395 2.24 -0.18 26.75
CA ASN A 395 1.61 1.05 27.23
C ASN A 395 0.65 1.65 26.19
N ILE A 396 -0.39 2.32 26.68
CA ILE A 396 -1.31 3.13 25.88
C ILE A 396 -1.16 4.58 26.34
N THR A 397 -0.78 5.48 25.44
CA THR A 397 -0.66 6.91 25.75
C THR A 397 -1.55 7.74 24.85
N SER A 398 -2.45 8.55 25.42
CA SER A 398 -3.31 9.48 24.71
C SER A 398 -3.05 10.92 25.11
N ASN A 399 -2.26 11.63 24.29
CA ASN A 399 -1.92 13.04 24.51
C ASN A 399 -2.74 13.97 23.59
N ASN A 400 -3.93 13.54 23.16
CA ASN A 400 -4.70 14.26 22.15
C ASN A 400 -5.62 15.38 22.67
N GLY A 401 -5.77 15.49 24.00
CA GLY A 401 -6.59 16.49 24.67
C GLY A 401 -8.09 16.13 24.77
N ALA A 402 -8.53 15.03 24.18
CA ALA A 402 -9.89 14.49 24.27
C ALA A 402 -9.92 13.21 25.10
N ALA A 403 -11.13 12.71 25.42
CA ALA A 403 -11.29 11.46 26.15
C ALA A 403 -10.68 10.26 25.42
N LEU A 404 -10.11 9.34 26.19
CA LEU A 404 -9.69 8.01 25.72
C LEU A 404 -10.80 7.01 26.03
N GLU A 405 -11.37 6.41 25.00
CA GLU A 405 -12.55 5.56 25.12
C GLU A 405 -12.27 4.11 24.75
N PHE A 406 -12.79 3.20 25.55
CA PHE A 406 -12.60 1.76 25.42
C PHE A 406 -13.94 1.05 25.29
N ILE A 407 -14.05 0.18 24.28
CA ILE A 407 -15.17 -0.75 24.10
C ILE A 407 -14.60 -2.18 24.14
N GLY A 408 -15.00 -2.96 25.12
CA GLY A 408 -14.58 -4.35 25.28
C GLY A 408 -15.28 -5.27 24.28
N GLY A 409 -14.76 -6.48 24.11
CA GLY A 409 -15.44 -7.46 23.27
C GLY A 409 -16.71 -8.01 23.92
N THR A 410 -17.67 -8.38 23.08
CA THR A 410 -18.95 -8.99 23.49
C THR A 410 -18.82 -10.50 23.65
N ASP A 411 -18.09 -11.15 22.74
CA ASP A 411 -17.93 -12.61 22.71
C ASP A 411 -16.55 -13.09 23.22
N LYS A 412 -15.56 -12.20 23.17
CA LYS A 412 -14.20 -12.43 23.64
C LYS A 412 -13.75 -11.24 24.47
N GLN A 413 -13.31 -11.50 25.70
CA GLN A 413 -12.77 -10.47 26.58
C GLN A 413 -11.51 -9.85 25.95
N GLY A 414 -11.51 -8.52 25.79
CA GLY A 414 -10.32 -7.79 25.37
C GLY A 414 -9.29 -7.75 26.49
N VAL A 415 -8.00 -7.81 26.17
CA VAL A 415 -6.91 -7.77 27.15
C VAL A 415 -6.11 -6.48 26.98
N LEU A 416 -5.95 -5.74 28.07
CA LEU A 416 -5.05 -4.60 28.22
C LEU A 416 -3.96 -5.01 29.22
N THR A 417 -2.71 -5.07 28.77
CA THR A 417 -1.59 -5.58 29.57
C THR A 417 -0.29 -4.92 29.11
N GLY A 418 0.69 -4.79 29.99
CA GLY A 418 2.05 -4.38 29.65
C GLY A 418 2.81 -5.41 28.84
N VAL A 419 3.96 -5.00 28.29
CA VAL A 419 4.84 -5.90 27.55
C VAL A 419 5.34 -7.00 28.47
N ARG A 420 5.17 -8.25 28.04
CA ARG A 420 5.76 -9.40 28.73
C ARG A 420 7.25 -9.44 28.45
N THR A 421 8.03 -8.98 29.42
CA THR A 421 9.47 -9.26 29.47
C THR A 421 9.66 -10.70 29.90
N VAL A 422 10.07 -11.56 28.96
CA VAL A 422 10.59 -12.90 29.30
C VAL A 422 12.02 -12.67 29.79
N SER A 423 12.24 -12.71 31.10
CA SER A 423 13.59 -12.75 31.68
C SER A 423 14.00 -14.22 31.85
N ASP A 424 15.26 -14.55 31.56
CA ASP A 424 15.83 -15.89 31.79
C ASP A 424 15.97 -16.25 33.29
N ASP A 425 15.52 -15.37 34.18
CA ASP A 425 15.56 -15.51 35.64
C ASP A 425 14.13 -15.62 36.21
N GLU A 426 13.77 -16.84 36.57
CA GLU A 426 12.49 -17.26 37.18
C GLU A 426 12.27 -16.70 38.61
N THR A 427 13.25 -15.98 39.20
CA THR A 427 13.16 -15.47 40.58
C THR A 427 12.80 -13.98 40.69
N SER A 428 12.70 -13.28 39.56
CA SER A 428 12.22 -11.89 39.53
C SER A 428 10.71 -11.86 39.72
N SER A 429 10.22 -11.20 40.78
CA SER A 429 8.79 -10.97 41.00
C SER A 429 8.17 -10.31 39.76
N SER A 430 7.37 -11.06 39.02
CA SER A 430 6.85 -10.63 37.72
C SER A 430 5.82 -9.50 37.88
N THR A 431 6.27 -8.26 37.90
CA THR A 431 5.51 -7.14 37.31
C THR A 431 5.49 -7.25 35.77
N ASN A 432 6.16 -8.26 35.21
CA ASN A 432 6.20 -8.62 33.79
C ASN A 432 4.78 -8.82 33.27
N GLY A 433 4.22 -7.76 32.67
CA GLY A 433 2.89 -7.77 32.08
C GLY A 433 1.94 -6.71 32.62
N ILE A 434 2.25 -5.93 33.67
CA ILE A 434 1.44 -4.75 34.02
C ILE A 434 1.96 -3.53 33.26
N GLY A 435 1.14 -2.92 32.42
CA GLY A 435 1.51 -1.73 31.65
C GLY A 435 0.89 -0.46 32.22
N THR A 436 0.81 0.57 31.39
CA THR A 436 0.24 1.87 31.77
C THR A 436 -0.67 2.40 30.67
N ILE A 437 -1.86 2.86 31.07
CA ILE A 437 -2.76 3.69 30.28
C ILE A 437 -2.57 5.13 30.77
N ALA A 438 -1.98 5.99 29.96
CA ALA A 438 -1.79 7.40 30.23
C ALA A 438 -2.73 8.25 29.37
N SER A 439 -3.42 9.22 29.96
CA SER A 439 -4.32 10.13 29.23
C SER A 439 -4.25 11.54 29.80
N ASN A 440 -4.31 12.55 28.92
CA ASN A 440 -4.44 13.96 29.30
C ASN A 440 -5.89 14.39 29.60
N ASN A 441 -6.85 13.47 29.50
CA ASN A 441 -8.27 13.68 29.75
C ASN A 441 -8.88 12.39 30.33
N ASP A 442 -10.20 12.34 30.47
CA ASP A 442 -10.93 11.18 30.98
C ASP A 442 -10.57 9.88 30.24
N VAL A 443 -10.58 8.78 31.00
CA VAL A 443 -10.50 7.42 30.47
C VAL A 443 -11.85 6.76 30.70
N ILE A 444 -12.54 6.37 29.63
CA ILE A 444 -13.93 5.91 29.69
C ILE A 444 -14.02 4.48 29.15
N PHE A 445 -14.46 3.55 29.99
CA PHE A 445 -14.83 2.20 29.59
C PHE A 445 -16.33 2.16 29.29
N ARG A 446 -16.67 2.22 28.00
CA ARG A 446 -18.02 2.43 27.48
C ARG A 446 -18.90 1.18 27.64
N SER A 447 -18.42 0.02 27.23
CA SER A 447 -19.19 -1.25 27.22
C SER A 447 -18.29 -2.48 27.02
N GLY A 448 -18.87 -3.68 26.99
CA GLY A 448 -18.17 -4.94 26.69
C GLY A 448 -17.31 -5.47 27.84
N SER A 449 -16.60 -6.58 27.62
CA SER A 449 -15.72 -7.19 28.63
C SER A 449 -14.25 -6.89 28.37
N MET A 450 -13.52 -6.48 29.41
CA MET A 450 -12.07 -6.27 29.37
C MET A 450 -11.37 -6.86 30.59
N LEU A 451 -10.24 -7.52 30.37
CA LEU A 451 -9.21 -7.74 31.37
C LEU A 451 -8.31 -6.51 31.41
N LEU A 452 -8.36 -5.80 32.53
CA LEU A 452 -7.52 -4.64 32.79
C LEU A 452 -6.34 -5.07 33.66
N ASN A 453 -5.17 -5.12 33.05
CA ASN A 453 -3.89 -5.42 33.71
C ASN A 453 -2.89 -4.27 33.49
N ASP A 454 -3.38 -3.03 33.51
CA ASP A 454 -2.56 -1.83 33.35
C ASP A 454 -2.89 -0.82 34.46
N ASN A 455 -1.87 -0.10 34.92
CA ASN A 455 -2.08 1.09 35.74
C ASN A 455 -2.72 2.19 34.89
N ILE A 456 -3.58 3.03 35.47
CA ILE A 456 -4.17 4.17 34.77
C ILE A 456 -3.64 5.46 35.38
N ASN A 457 -2.97 6.28 34.56
CA ASN A 457 -2.43 7.57 34.97
C ASN A 457 -3.10 8.70 34.19
N ILE A 458 -3.97 9.46 34.85
CA ILE A 458 -4.58 10.64 34.24
C ILE A 458 -3.79 11.89 34.62
N ALA A 459 -3.28 12.61 33.62
CA ALA A 459 -2.55 13.84 33.85
C ALA A 459 -3.45 14.94 34.45
N SER A 460 -2.86 15.76 35.31
CA SER A 460 -3.46 16.99 35.80
C SER A 460 -3.51 18.03 34.67
N LEU A 461 -4.70 18.42 34.21
CA LEU A 461 -4.85 19.52 33.26
C LEU A 461 -4.49 20.84 33.94
N THR A 462 -3.35 21.45 33.59
CA THR A 462 -3.06 22.83 34.01
C THR A 462 -3.86 23.80 33.15
N THR A 463 -5.01 24.23 33.65
CA THR A 463 -5.72 25.36 33.07
C THR A 463 -4.89 26.63 33.30
N HIS A 464 -4.26 27.16 32.25
CA HIS A 464 -3.65 28.48 32.33
C HIS A 464 -4.77 29.52 32.24
N SER A 465 -5.36 29.85 33.40
CA SER A 465 -6.24 31.00 33.48
C SER A 465 -5.42 32.27 33.23
N LEU A 466 -5.92 33.17 32.38
CA LEU A 466 -5.30 34.49 32.12
C LEU A 466 -5.39 35.43 33.35
N SER A 467 -6.07 35.00 34.42
CA SER A 467 -6.03 35.63 35.74
C SER A 467 -5.11 34.83 36.66
N SER A 468 -4.11 35.48 37.23
CA SER A 468 -3.05 34.91 38.07
C SER A 468 -3.50 34.39 39.45
N ASP A 469 -4.75 33.93 39.61
CA ASP A 469 -5.30 33.64 40.95
C ASP A 469 -6.19 32.38 41.07
N ASP A 470 -6.32 31.55 40.03
CA ASP A 470 -6.84 30.20 40.23
C ASP A 470 -6.38 29.25 39.11
N SER A 471 -5.42 28.39 39.42
CA SER A 471 -5.03 27.26 38.59
C SER A 471 -5.56 26.00 39.27
N THR A 472 -6.85 25.74 39.11
CA THR A 472 -7.43 24.45 39.48
C THR A 472 -7.02 23.43 38.42
N ALA A 473 -6.04 22.61 38.80
CA ALA A 473 -5.75 21.36 38.14
C ALA A 473 -6.98 20.45 38.22
N THR A 474 -7.82 20.42 37.19
CA THR A 474 -8.86 19.40 37.09
C THR A 474 -8.18 18.10 36.68
N VAL A 475 -8.07 17.15 37.61
CA VAL A 475 -7.64 15.78 37.29
C VAL A 475 -8.81 15.09 36.61
N GLY A 476 -8.58 14.51 35.41
CA GLY A 476 -9.63 13.75 34.72
C GLY A 476 -10.08 12.53 35.52
N THR A 477 -11.16 11.91 35.06
CA THR A 477 -11.83 10.78 35.74
C THR A 477 -11.67 9.50 34.93
N VAL A 478 -11.42 8.39 35.63
CA VAL A 478 -11.64 7.05 35.08
C VAL A 478 -13.10 6.69 35.30
N LEU A 479 -13.86 6.55 34.22
CA LEU A 479 -15.27 6.18 34.26
C LEU A 479 -15.47 4.78 33.71
N ASN A 480 -15.99 3.88 34.53
CA ASN A 480 -16.60 2.65 34.05
C ASN A 480 -18.11 2.88 33.85
N ASP A 481 -18.51 3.11 32.59
CA ASP A 481 -19.86 3.57 32.23
C ASP A 481 -20.84 2.39 32.12
N ALA A 482 -20.50 1.39 31.31
CA ALA A 482 -21.27 0.15 31.17
C ALA A 482 -20.41 -1.09 30.84
N ALA A 483 -19.09 -1.05 31.10
CA ALA A 483 -18.21 -2.18 30.82
C ALA A 483 -18.13 -3.18 31.99
N GLN A 484 -17.74 -4.41 31.67
CA GLN A 484 -17.32 -5.43 32.64
C GLN A 484 -15.78 -5.43 32.71
N LEU A 485 -15.22 -4.87 33.79
CA LEU A 485 -13.79 -4.79 33.99
C LEU A 485 -13.34 -5.90 34.94
N GLN A 486 -12.53 -6.82 34.44
CA GLN A 486 -11.85 -7.83 35.25
C GLN A 486 -10.46 -7.36 35.62
N ILE A 487 -10.10 -7.46 36.90
CA ILE A 487 -8.78 -7.12 37.44
C ILE A 487 -8.29 -8.32 38.24
N ASN A 488 -7.15 -8.90 37.85
CA ASN A 488 -6.58 -10.09 38.49
C ASN A 488 -5.31 -9.80 39.31
N ALA A 489 -4.74 -8.60 39.16
CA ALA A 489 -3.57 -8.15 39.90
C ALA A 489 -3.81 -6.72 40.41
N PRO A 490 -3.19 -6.31 41.53
CA PRO A 490 -3.27 -4.92 41.98
C PRO A 490 -2.83 -3.95 40.88
N ILE A 491 -3.69 -2.97 40.57
CA ILE A 491 -3.38 -1.84 39.67
C ILE A 491 -3.59 -0.53 40.41
N ALA A 492 -2.92 0.53 39.96
CA ALA A 492 -3.09 1.88 40.47
C ALA A 492 -3.88 2.76 39.50
N ILE A 493 -4.71 3.65 40.04
CA ILE A 493 -5.39 4.72 39.29
C ILE A 493 -4.97 6.06 39.89
N THR A 494 -4.39 6.94 39.07
CA THR A 494 -4.17 8.35 39.41
C THR A 494 -5.39 9.16 39.00
N GLY A 495 -6.08 9.75 39.98
CA GLY A 495 -7.29 10.55 39.76
C GLY A 495 -8.54 9.92 40.39
N ASN A 496 -9.71 10.36 39.93
CA ASN A 496 -10.99 9.83 40.41
C ASN A 496 -11.38 8.56 39.64
N TYR A 497 -12.01 7.62 40.32
CA TYR A 497 -12.65 6.45 39.69
C TYR A 497 -14.15 6.47 39.97
N HIS A 498 -14.96 6.46 38.91
CA HIS A 498 -16.42 6.39 38.98
C HIS A 498 -16.92 5.08 38.34
N GLN A 499 -17.76 4.37 39.07
CA GLN A 499 -18.44 3.16 38.63
C GLN A 499 -19.93 3.46 38.45
N ASN A 500 -20.43 3.42 37.23
CA ASN A 500 -21.87 3.58 36.98
C ASN A 500 -22.63 2.28 37.29
N ALA A 501 -23.91 2.41 37.65
CA ALA A 501 -24.75 1.30 38.10
C ALA A 501 -24.94 0.19 37.03
N GLY A 502 -24.81 0.52 35.75
CA GLY A 502 -24.90 -0.43 34.63
C GLY A 502 -23.60 -1.16 34.30
N ALA A 503 -22.49 -0.81 34.95
CA ALA A 503 -21.18 -1.42 34.75
C ALA A 503 -20.85 -2.45 35.84
N ALA A 504 -19.87 -3.32 35.59
CA ALA A 504 -19.38 -4.29 36.57
C ALA A 504 -17.86 -4.18 36.78
N LEU A 505 -17.42 -4.37 38.03
CA LEU A 505 -16.03 -4.52 38.42
C LEU A 505 -15.84 -5.90 39.06
N ILE A 506 -15.05 -6.74 38.41
CA ILE A 506 -14.76 -8.11 38.83
C ILE A 506 -13.31 -8.14 39.32
N VAL A 507 -13.13 -8.19 40.64
CA VAL A 507 -11.80 -8.30 41.24
C VAL A 507 -11.53 -9.79 41.50
N GLY A 508 -10.58 -10.35 40.75
CA GLY A 508 -10.13 -11.72 40.94
C GLY A 508 -9.42 -11.87 42.29
N VAL A 509 -9.73 -12.96 43.00
CA VAL A 509 -8.87 -13.43 44.09
C VAL A 509 -7.74 -14.22 43.45
N SER A 510 -6.51 -13.75 43.59
CA SER A 510 -5.33 -14.57 43.35
C SER A 510 -5.43 -15.86 44.18
N ASP A 511 -4.94 -17.00 43.68
CA ASP A 511 -4.80 -18.25 44.46
C ASP A 511 -3.97 -18.05 45.75
N THR A 512 -3.27 -16.92 45.89
CA THR A 512 -2.52 -16.49 47.08
C THR A 512 -3.26 -15.50 47.99
N ALA A 513 -4.51 -15.14 47.72
CA ALA A 513 -5.27 -14.18 48.52
C ALA A 513 -5.63 -14.78 49.90
N SER A 514 -4.94 -14.35 50.97
CA SER A 514 -5.31 -14.71 52.34
C SER A 514 -6.31 -13.71 52.92
N ALA A 515 -7.53 -14.14 53.22
CA ALA A 515 -8.47 -13.34 54.01
C ALA A 515 -8.04 -13.33 55.49
N SER A 516 -7.55 -12.19 55.98
CA SER A 516 -7.30 -12.03 57.42
C SER A 516 -8.60 -11.61 58.10
N ALA A 517 -9.34 -12.59 58.61
CA ALA A 517 -10.52 -12.33 59.43
C ALA A 517 -10.08 -11.87 60.83
N ILE A 518 -10.23 -10.58 61.13
CA ILE A 518 -10.11 -10.09 62.52
C ILE A 518 -11.42 -10.48 63.23
N SER A 519 -11.39 -11.55 64.02
CA SER A 519 -12.51 -11.93 64.87
C SER A 519 -12.69 -10.88 65.99
N PRO A 520 -13.88 -10.27 66.16
CA PRO A 520 -14.12 -9.34 67.24
C PRO A 520 -14.09 -10.10 68.58
N ARG A 521 -13.10 -9.80 69.41
CA ARG A 521 -12.99 -10.35 70.77
C ARG A 521 -14.02 -9.64 71.64
N ILE A 522 -15.16 -10.29 71.90
CA ILE A 522 -16.13 -9.85 72.90
C ILE A 522 -15.48 -10.02 74.28
N PRO A 523 -15.35 -8.96 75.11
CA PRO A 523 -14.87 -9.11 76.48
C PRO A 523 -15.93 -9.82 77.33
N ALA A 524 -15.53 -10.91 77.99
CA ALA A 524 -16.37 -11.58 78.97
C ALA A 524 -16.67 -10.64 80.15
N MET A 525 -17.96 -10.44 80.45
CA MET A 525 -18.39 -9.85 81.72
C MET A 525 -18.00 -10.79 82.87
N ALA A 526 -17.27 -10.27 83.84
CA ALA A 526 -17.04 -10.95 85.12
C ALA A 526 -18.36 -11.01 85.90
N ALA A 527 -18.65 -12.18 86.45
CA ALA A 527 -19.70 -12.41 87.45
C ALA A 527 -19.17 -12.13 88.86
#